data_AF-A0A7K0ABF2-F1
#
_entry.id   AF-A0A7K0ABF2-F1
#
_cell.length_a   1.000
_cell.length_b   1.000
_cell.length_c   1.000
_cell.angle_alpha   90.00
_cell.angle_beta   90.00
_cell.angle_gamma   90.00
#
_symmetry.space_group_name_H-M   'P 1'
#
loop_
_entity.id
_entity.type
_entity.pdbx_description
1 polymer ?
#
loop_
_entity_poly.entity_id
_entity_poly.type
_entity_poly.pdbx_seq_one_letter_code
_entity_poly.pdbx_strand_id
1 'polypeptide(L)'
;MRFIALDVHRDFCEVAISEDGRIRSHPRIPADVEHLQVFAQSLAPDDHVCLEVTGNALAIVRILEPFVERVVLVNAKAVRAITSAKVKTDKI
;
A
#
# COMPACT_ATOMS: atom_id res chain seq x y z
N MET A 1 5.00 -14.69 1.10
CA MET A 1 4.81 -13.56 0.19
C MET A 1 3.50 -12.85 0.48
N ARG A 2 3.62 -11.60 0.95
CA ARG A 2 2.49 -10.75 1.30
C ARG A 2 2.44 -9.56 0.34
N PHE A 3 1.23 -9.14 0.01
CA PHE A 3 0.99 -7.90 -0.73
C PHE A 3 0.39 -6.87 0.21
N ILE A 4 0.99 -5.70 0.27
CA ILE A 4 0.63 -4.65 1.22
C ILE A 4 0.18 -3.42 0.44
N ALA A 5 -1.05 -2.98 0.65
CA ALA A 5 -1.57 -1.76 0.06
C ALA A 5 -1.60 -0.64 1.10
N LEU A 6 -0.98 0.49 0.79
CA LEU A 6 -0.99 1.72 1.58
C LEU A 6 -1.86 2.76 0.87
N ASP A 7 -2.94 3.17 1.52
CA ASP A 7 -3.67 4.39 1.17
C ASP A 7 -3.18 5.52 2.05
N VAL A 8 -2.57 6.54 1.45
CA VAL A 8 -1.85 7.60 2.16
C VAL A 8 -2.74 8.84 2.21
N HIS A 9 -3.28 9.12 3.40
CA HIS A 9 -3.98 10.37 3.68
C HIS A 9 -3.01 11.43 4.25
N ARG A 10 -3.55 12.61 4.57
CA ARG A 10 -2.75 13.72 5.13
C ARG A 10 -2.12 13.37 6.46
N ASP A 11 -2.88 12.74 7.35
CA ASP A 11 -2.48 12.54 8.75
C ASP A 11 -2.22 11.07 9.10
N PHE A 12 -2.65 10.14 8.26
CA PHE A 12 -2.48 8.70 8.49
C PHE A 12 -2.44 7.90 7.17
N CYS A 13 -1.93 6.68 7.27
CA CYS A 13 -1.98 5.66 6.23
C CYS A 13 -2.93 4.53 6.66
N GLU A 14 -3.82 4.11 5.76
CA GLU A 14 -4.54 2.84 5.90
C GLU A 14 -3.73 1.73 5.23
N VAL A 15 -3.75 0.54 5.85
CA VAL A 15 -2.95 -0.59 5.41
C VAL A 15 -3.80 -1.83 5.27
N ALA A 16 -3.81 -2.41 4.08
CA ALA A 16 -4.38 -3.72 3.81
C ALA A 16 -3.26 -4.72 3.49
N ILE A 17 -3.35 -5.92 4.06
CA ILE A 17 -2.38 -7.00 3.87
C ILE A 17 -3.12 -8.19 3.25
N SER A 18 -2.65 -8.64 2.10
CA SER A 18 -3.10 -9.87 1.45
C SER A 18 -2.03 -10.95 1.53
N GLU A 19 -2.40 -12.12 2.02
CA GLU A 19 -1.52 -13.26 2.24
C GLU A 19 -2.36 -14.55 2.19
N ASP A 20 -1.91 -15.56 1.44
CA ASP A 20 -2.58 -16.87 1.32
C ASP A 20 -4.08 -16.79 1.00
N GLY A 21 -4.45 -15.88 0.09
CA GLY A 21 -5.84 -15.67 -0.33
C GLY A 21 -6.74 -15.00 0.72
N ARG A 22 -6.16 -14.57 1.85
CA ARG A 22 -6.86 -13.83 2.91
C ARG A 22 -6.46 -12.37 2.87
N ILE A 23 -7.39 -11.50 3.29
CA ILE A 23 -7.16 -10.07 3.43
C ILE A 23 -7.43 -9.69 4.88
N ARG A 24 -6.51 -8.90 5.45
CA ARG A 24 -6.65 -8.31 6.78
C ARG A 24 -6.23 -6.84 6.74
N SER A 25 -6.79 -6.04 7.63
CA SER A 25 -6.33 -4.68 7.87
C SER A 25 -5.27 -4.66 8.97
N HIS A 26 -4.34 -3.72 8.87
CA HIS A 26 -3.48 -3.32 9.98
C HIS A 26 -4.05 -2.02 10.59
N PRO A 27 -3.79 -1.72 11.87
CA PRO A 27 -4.14 -0.43 12.45
C PRO A 27 -3.62 0.74 11.59
N ARG A 28 -4.32 1.86 11.61
CA ARG A 28 -3.87 3.07 10.91
C ARG A 28 -2.53 3.52 11.47
N ILE A 29 -1.66 3.97 10.57
CA ILE A 29 -0.32 4.43 10.91
C ILE A 29 -0.31 5.96 10.74
N PRO A 30 0.13 6.76 11.72
CA PRO A 30 0.34 8.18 11.53
C PRO A 30 1.24 8.46 10.31
N ALA A 31 0.92 9.49 9.52
CA ALA A 31 1.64 9.82 8.29
C ALA A 31 2.90 10.68 8.57
N ASP A 32 3.67 10.31 9.60
CA ASP A 32 4.97 10.90 9.93
C ASP A 32 6.11 9.87 9.79
N VAL A 33 7.33 10.39 9.72
CA VAL A 33 8.51 9.58 9.40
C VAL A 33 8.79 8.52 10.47
N GLU A 34 8.60 8.84 11.76
CA GLU A 34 8.91 7.93 12.85
C GLU A 34 8.00 6.69 12.82
N HIS A 35 6.69 6.90 12.69
CA HIS A 35 5.73 5.80 12.62
C HIS A 35 5.88 4.98 11.33
N LEU A 36 6.18 5.62 10.20
CA LEU A 36 6.44 4.92 8.95
C LEU A 36 7.73 4.09 9.01
N GLN A 37 8.76 4.54 9.72
CA GLN A 37 9.98 3.74 9.94
C GLN A 37 9.72 2.54 10.83
N VAL A 38 8.95 2.70 11.91
CA VAL A 38 8.54 1.57 12.77
C VAL A 38 7.73 0.55 11.97
N PHE A 39 6.81 1.03 11.13
CA PHE A 39 6.06 0.16 10.23
C PHE A 39 6.98 -0.57 9.24
N ALA A 40 7.92 0.13 8.60
CA ALA A 40 8.86 -0.45 7.65
C ALA A 40 9.68 -1.59 8.28
N GLN A 41 10.13 -1.42 9.53
CA GLN A 41 10.86 -2.45 10.28
C GLN A 41 10.02 -3.69 10.62
N SER A 42 8.69 -3.59 10.56
CA SER A 42 7.78 -4.73 10.75
C SER A 42 7.51 -5.53 9.48
N LEU A 43 7.98 -5.03 8.33
CA LEU A 43 7.82 -5.69 7.03
C LEU A 43 8.81 -6.84 6.86
N ALA A 44 8.48 -7.75 5.96
CA ALA A 44 9.32 -8.88 5.58
C ALA A 44 10.05 -8.56 4.27
N PRO A 45 11.30 -9.04 4.09
CA PRO A 45 12.06 -8.82 2.87
C PRO A 45 11.41 -9.32 1.58
N ASP A 46 10.44 -10.23 1.66
CA ASP A 46 9.66 -10.76 0.51
C ASP A 46 8.30 -10.07 0.32
N ASP A 47 8.06 -8.95 1.03
CA ASP A 47 6.83 -8.18 0.86
C ASP A 47 6.84 -7.36 -0.43
N HIS A 48 5.66 -7.21 -1.02
CA HIS A 48 5.41 -6.31 -2.15
C HIS A 48 4.45 -5.23 -1.69
N VAL A 49 4.91 -3.99 -1.67
CA VAL A 49 4.13 -2.84 -1.20
C VAL A 49 3.62 -2.04 -2.38
N CYS A 50 2.35 -1.63 -2.37
CA CYS A 50 1.80 -0.66 -3.29
C CYS A 50 1.25 0.55 -2.55
N LEU A 51 1.45 1.75 -3.11
CA LEU A 51 0.90 3.00 -2.56
C LEU A 51 0.53 3.98 -3.67
N GLU A 52 -0.51 4.79 -3.44
CA GLU A 52 -0.95 5.80 -4.40
C GLU A 52 0.13 6.86 -4.63
N VAL A 53 0.31 7.26 -5.90
CA VAL A 53 1.15 8.40 -6.30
C VAL A 53 0.50 9.70 -5.83
N THR A 54 0.85 10.13 -4.62
CA THR A 54 0.53 11.43 -4.03
C THR A 54 1.81 12.26 -3.83
N GLY A 55 1.68 13.51 -3.39
CA GLY A 55 2.81 14.44 -3.26
C GLY A 55 3.92 13.99 -2.30
N ASN A 56 3.58 13.23 -1.25
CA ASN A 56 4.54 12.69 -0.28
C ASN A 56 4.95 11.23 -0.57
N ALA A 57 4.38 10.58 -1.59
CA ALA A 57 4.57 9.15 -1.84
C ALA A 57 6.05 8.75 -2.02
N LEU A 58 6.86 9.58 -2.69
CA LEU A 58 8.28 9.28 -2.90
C LEU A 58 9.09 9.27 -1.58
N ALA A 59 8.70 10.08 -0.60
CA ALA A 59 9.34 10.06 0.72
C ALA A 59 9.04 8.75 1.44
N ILE A 60 7.80 8.26 1.36
CA ILE A 60 7.37 6.99 1.93
C ILE A 60 8.09 5.83 1.23
N VAL A 61 8.17 5.84 -0.10
CA VAL A 61 8.90 4.82 -0.88
C VAL A 61 10.33 4.64 -0.35
N ARG A 62 11.07 5.73 -0.15
CA ARG A 62 12.46 5.68 0.35
C ARG A 62 12.59 5.10 1.76
N ILE A 63 11.54 5.22 2.58
CA ILE A 63 11.50 4.62 3.92
C ILE A 63 11.28 3.10 3.80
N LEU A 64 10.45 2.65 2.86
CA LEU A 64 10.03 1.26 2.73
C LEU A 64 10.99 0.40 1.91
N GLU A 65 11.58 0.94 0.84
CA GLU A 65 12.45 0.22 -0.10
C GLU A 65 13.55 -0.64 0.55
N PRO A 66 14.23 -0.23 1.64
CA PRO A 66 15.25 -1.06 2.27
C PRO A 66 14.72 -2.33 2.94
N PHE A 67 13.42 -2.43 3.18
CA PHE A 67 12.81 -3.48 4.02
C PHE A 67 12.00 -4.52 3.23
N VAL A 68 11.77 -4.29 1.94
CA VAL A 68 10.83 -5.08 1.12
C VAL A 68 11.42 -5.43 -0.24
N GLU A 69 10.87 -6.45 -0.91
CA GLU A 69 11.35 -6.87 -2.22
C GLU A 69 11.04 -5.82 -3.29
N ARG A 70 9.85 -5.19 -3.18
CA ARG A 70 9.37 -4.24 -4.19
C ARG A 70 8.40 -3.22 -3.61
N VAL A 71 8.57 -1.97 -4.03
CA VAL A 71 7.58 -0.90 -3.84
C VAL A 71 7.02 -0.48 -5.20
N VAL A 72 5.69 -0.46 -5.33
CA VAL A 72 4.97 -0.11 -6.55
C VAL A 72 4.15 1.15 -6.31
N LEU A 73 4.53 2.21 -7.02
CA LEU A 73 3.75 3.43 -7.07
C LEU A 73 2.57 3.27 -8.03
N VAL A 74 1.35 3.36 -7.51
CA VAL A 74 0.13 3.24 -8.31
C VAL A 74 -0.49 4.60 -8.59
N ASN A 75 -0.71 4.93 -9.85
CA ASN A 75 -1.52 6.08 -10.21
C ASN A 75 -3.00 5.70 -10.06
N ALA A 76 -3.71 6.23 -9.06
CA ALA A 76 -5.10 5.88 -8.81
C ALA A 76 -6.03 6.14 -10.00
N LYS A 77 -5.71 7.08 -10.90
CA LYS A 77 -6.45 7.26 -12.16
C LYS A 77 -6.33 6.03 -13.07
N ALA A 78 -5.13 5.46 -13.17
CA ALA A 78 -4.88 4.25 -13.94
C ALA A 78 -5.45 2.99 -13.25
N VAL A 79 -5.37 2.91 -11.92
CA VAL A 79 -5.97 1.79 -11.16
C VAL A 79 -7.49 1.81 -11.23
N ARG A 80 -8.15 2.98 -11.08
CA ARG A 80 -9.60 3.08 -11.24
C ARG A 80 -10.06 2.63 -12.63
N ALA A 81 -9.30 2.87 -13.69
CA ALA A 81 -9.59 2.34 -15.02
C ALA A 81 -9.57 0.79 -15.04
N ILE A 82 -8.62 0.16 -14.36
CA ILE A 82 -8.50 -1.31 -14.27
C ILE A 82 -9.57 -1.92 -13.36
N THR A 83 -9.81 -1.33 -12.19
CA THR A 83 -10.82 -1.82 -11.23
C THR A 83 -12.23 -1.60 -11.77
N SER A 84 -12.52 -0.46 -12.42
CA SER A 84 -13.83 -0.23 -13.05
C SER A 84 -14.09 -1.14 -14.25
N ALA A 85 -13.04 -1.58 -14.96
CA ALA A 85 -13.16 -2.63 -15.98
C ALA A 85 -13.49 -4.00 -15.39
N LYS A 86 -13.05 -4.32 -14.17
CA LYS A 86 -13.39 -5.59 -13.48
C LYS A 86 -14.77 -5.59 -12.82
N VAL A 87 -15.34 -4.44 -12.47
CA VAL A 87 -16.58 -4.34 -11.67
C VAL A 87 -17.86 -4.27 -12.52
N LYS A 88 -17.78 -4.32 -13.86
CA LYS A 88 -18.98 -4.18 -14.71
C LYS A 88 -19.43 -5.47 -15.40
N THR A 89 -19.46 -6.58 -14.66
CA THR A 89 -20.29 -7.74 -15.03
C THR A 89 -20.90 -8.38 -13.79
N ASP A 90 -21.83 -7.67 -13.16
CA ASP A 90 -22.90 -8.36 -12.44
C ASP A 90 -24.22 -7.60 -12.70
N LYS A 91 -24.95 -8.16 -13.66
CA LYS A 91 -26.40 -8.00 -13.83
C LYS A 91 -26.93 -9.35 -14.29
N ILE A 92 -27.49 -10.10 -13.36
CA ILE A 92 -28.69 -10.91 -13.58
C ILE A 92 -29.70 -10.45 -12.54
#